data_AF-A0A3A4FD25-F1
#
_entry.id   AF-A0A3A4FD25-F1
#
_cell.length_a   1.000
_cell.length_b   1.000
_cell.length_c   1.000
_cell.angle_alpha   90.00
_cell.angle_beta   90.00
_cell.angle_gamma   90.00
#
_symmetry.space_group_name_H-M   'P 1'
#
loop_
_entity.id
_entity.type
_entity.pdbx_description
1 polymer ?
#
loop_
_entity_poly.entity_id
_entity_poly.type
_entity_poly.pdbx_seq_one_letter_code
_entity_poly.pdbx_strand_id
1 'polypeptide(L)'
;MLQLLSLLEPLRAQQAQINATRPDPLLGDSQLLAAALASRSVTAKRITEGRWVFEFRGHVIGGFANRVTTLVSAHSRRLLGDPAQLRAHLDLMEVPHAIGADDASEQFQPMLPIELEEPENEQDHPALLQAYCVGKSVVSMIGVMPDPEGGGRTLTIDVTDRVDEGISQLAVNGLCSVPGLLAGAVNMQVSSLDTAEGGVVIGIDETASTVPHHYPDLGPGRGVAEAVAEHILFTAAL
;
A
#
# COMPACT_ATOMS: atom_id res chain seq x y z
N MET A 1 -15.53 5.78 -9.66
CA MET A 1 -15.74 6.86 -8.65
C MET A 1 -17.10 6.81 -7.92
N LEU A 2 -18.24 6.63 -8.60
CA LEU A 2 -19.60 6.62 -8.00
C LEU A 2 -19.78 5.63 -6.83
N GLN A 3 -19.16 4.44 -6.90
CA GLN A 3 -19.22 3.47 -5.82
C GLN A 3 -18.52 3.95 -4.55
N LEU A 4 -17.33 4.57 -4.65
CA LEU A 4 -16.63 5.14 -3.49
C LEU A 4 -17.44 6.26 -2.82
N LEU A 5 -18.08 7.13 -3.63
CA LEU A 5 -18.98 8.18 -3.12
C LEU A 5 -20.14 7.59 -2.29
N SER A 6 -20.72 6.47 -2.73
CA SER A 6 -21.80 5.80 -1.99
C SER A 6 -21.37 5.23 -0.63
N LEU A 7 -20.06 5.06 -0.41
CA LEU A 7 -19.51 4.58 0.87
C LEU A 7 -19.26 5.70 1.88
N LEU A 8 -19.25 6.97 1.46
CA LEU A 8 -18.84 8.09 2.31
C LEU A 8 -19.73 8.26 3.55
N GLU A 9 -21.04 8.40 3.37
CA GLU A 9 -21.98 8.63 4.47
C GLU A 9 -21.94 7.53 5.56
N PRO A 10 -22.04 6.23 5.23
CA PRO A 10 -22.01 5.20 6.25
C PRO A 10 -20.65 5.12 6.96
N LEU A 11 -19.54 5.38 6.26
CA LEU A 11 -18.21 5.37 6.87
C LEU A 11 -17.98 6.58 7.78
N ARG A 12 -18.40 7.78 7.36
CA ARG A 12 -18.31 9.00 8.19
C ARG A 12 -19.07 8.86 9.51
N ALA A 13 -20.24 8.24 9.49
CA ALA A 13 -21.02 7.98 10.71
C ALA A 13 -20.29 7.08 11.72
N GLN A 14 -19.44 6.15 11.25
CA GLN A 14 -18.67 5.24 12.10
C GLN A 14 -17.28 5.79 12.45
N GLN A 15 -16.79 6.77 11.69
CA GLN A 15 -15.40 7.24 11.79
C GLN A 15 -15.05 7.86 13.15
N ALA A 16 -15.99 8.54 13.81
CA ALA A 16 -15.74 9.10 15.14
C ALA A 16 -15.41 8.02 16.18
N GLN A 17 -16.11 6.88 16.12
CA GLN A 17 -15.86 5.75 17.01
C GLN A 17 -14.52 5.08 16.70
N ILE A 18 -14.17 4.95 15.41
CA ILE A 18 -12.88 4.41 14.98
C ILE A 18 -11.74 5.32 15.46
N ASN A 19 -11.85 6.63 15.22
CA ASN A 19 -10.86 7.62 15.63
C ASN A 19 -10.64 7.63 17.15
N ALA A 20 -11.69 7.41 17.94
CA ALA A 20 -11.56 7.30 19.41
C ALA A 20 -10.70 6.11 19.87
N THR A 21 -10.50 5.09 19.02
CA THR A 21 -9.64 3.92 19.32
C THR A 21 -8.22 4.05 18.78
N ARG A 22 -7.94 5.06 17.94
CA ARG A 22 -6.62 5.26 17.35
C ARG A 22 -5.65 5.86 18.37
N PRO A 23 -4.34 5.53 18.30
CA PRO A 23 -3.34 6.16 19.14
C PRO A 23 -3.21 7.66 18.83
N ASP A 24 -2.97 8.46 19.86
CA ASP A 24 -2.68 9.90 19.73
C ASP A 24 -1.34 10.23 20.42
N PRO A 25 -0.29 10.64 19.69
CA PRO A 25 -0.25 10.85 18.23
C PRO A 25 -0.26 9.53 17.42
N LEU A 26 -0.69 9.62 16.15
CA LEU A 26 -0.59 8.50 15.21
C LEU A 26 0.86 8.07 15.02
N LEU A 27 1.07 6.76 14.87
CA LEU A 27 2.38 6.18 14.66
C LEU A 27 2.80 6.25 13.19
N GLY A 28 4.05 6.62 12.92
CA GLY A 28 4.63 6.57 11.58
C GLY A 28 5.06 5.16 11.17
N ASP A 29 5.46 4.99 9.89
CA ASP A 29 5.85 3.69 9.30
C ASP A 29 6.84 2.88 10.16
N SER A 30 7.93 3.53 10.61
CA SER A 30 8.96 2.88 11.41
C SER A 30 8.49 2.50 12.81
N GLN A 31 7.57 3.29 13.39
CA GLN A 31 7.00 3.01 14.72
C GLN A 31 5.99 1.87 14.65
N LEU A 32 5.15 1.83 13.61
CA LEU A 32 4.23 0.73 13.33
C LEU A 32 5.00 -0.58 13.15
N LEU A 33 6.02 -0.58 12.29
CA LEU A 33 6.86 -1.77 12.08
C LEU A 33 7.60 -2.19 13.36
N ALA A 34 8.15 -1.23 14.11
CA ALA A 34 8.82 -1.54 15.38
C ALA A 34 7.86 -2.16 16.41
N ALA A 35 6.64 -1.64 16.53
CA ALA A 35 5.61 -2.19 17.41
C ALA A 35 5.20 -3.61 16.99
N ALA A 36 5.00 -3.83 15.68
CA ALA A 36 4.65 -5.13 15.11
C ALA A 36 5.76 -6.19 15.28
N LEU A 37 7.02 -5.78 15.21
CA LEU A 37 8.19 -6.64 15.48
C LEU A 37 8.32 -6.94 16.98
N ALA A 38 8.14 -5.93 17.84
CA ALA A 38 8.24 -6.09 19.29
C ALA A 38 7.17 -7.05 19.85
N SER A 39 5.93 -7.00 19.35
CA SER A 39 4.86 -7.93 19.74
C SER A 39 5.17 -9.39 19.40
N ARG A 40 6.14 -9.62 18.50
CA ARG A 40 6.63 -10.95 18.07
C ARG A 40 8.01 -11.30 18.65
N SER A 41 8.44 -10.59 19.70
CA SER A 41 9.76 -10.79 20.33
C SER A 41 10.94 -10.58 19.38
N VAL A 42 10.76 -9.79 18.32
CA VAL A 42 11.86 -9.34 17.45
C VAL A 42 12.42 -8.03 17.98
N THR A 43 13.73 -7.99 18.17
CA THR A 43 14.44 -6.79 18.63
C THR A 43 14.93 -5.99 17.43
N ALA A 44 14.53 -4.73 17.32
CA ALA A 44 15.09 -3.81 16.33
C ALA A 44 16.30 -3.06 16.93
N LYS A 45 17.49 -3.28 16.39
CA LYS A 45 18.72 -2.57 16.77
C LYS A 45 19.07 -1.53 15.72
N ARG A 46 19.24 -0.29 16.15
CA ARG A 46 19.72 0.79 15.27
C ARG A 46 21.22 0.65 15.04
N ILE A 47 21.64 0.57 13.78
CA ILE A 47 23.06 0.61 13.42
C ILE A 47 23.50 2.06 13.24
N THR A 48 22.75 2.80 12.41
CA THR A 48 22.94 4.23 12.15
C THR A 48 21.58 4.92 12.06
N GLU A 49 21.57 6.23 11.90
CA GLU A 49 20.35 6.96 11.57
C GLU A 49 19.66 6.35 10.34
N GLY A 50 18.35 6.15 10.43
CA GLY A 50 17.53 5.56 9.36
C GLY A 50 17.78 4.08 9.04
N ARG A 51 18.72 3.38 9.71
CA ARG A 51 19.09 1.99 9.41
C ARG A 51 19.01 1.10 10.64
N TRP A 52 18.25 0.02 10.50
CA TRP A 52 17.93 -0.90 11.57
C TRP A 52 18.19 -2.33 11.12
N VAL A 53 18.60 -3.16 12.08
CA VAL A 53 18.67 -4.62 11.94
C VAL A 53 17.67 -5.24 12.89
N PHE A 54 17.04 -6.31 12.42
CA PHE A 54 16.05 -7.07 13.17
C PHE A 54 16.69 -8.37 13.66
N GLU A 55 16.62 -8.60 14.96
CA GLU A 55 17.15 -9.78 15.61
C GLU A 55 16.05 -10.59 16.27
N PHE A 56 16.04 -11.89 16.02
CA PHE A 56 15.18 -12.85 16.70
C PHE A 56 16.03 -13.97 17.30
N ARG A 57 15.93 -14.15 18.62
CA ARG A 57 16.69 -15.17 19.38
C ARG A 57 18.20 -15.17 19.04
N GLY A 58 18.80 -13.99 18.97
CA GLY A 58 20.23 -13.81 18.69
C GLY A 58 20.65 -13.95 17.22
N HIS A 59 19.72 -14.18 16.30
CA HIS A 59 19.98 -14.27 14.87
C HIS A 59 19.46 -13.02 14.16
N VAL A 60 20.26 -12.48 13.22
CA VAL A 60 19.80 -11.41 12.35
C VAL A 60 18.85 -11.99 11.32
N ILE A 61 17.60 -11.53 11.34
CA ILE A 61 16.52 -12.02 10.47
C ILE A 61 16.13 -11.03 9.38
N GLY A 62 16.62 -9.79 9.47
CA GLY A 62 16.29 -8.78 8.49
C GLY A 62 16.83 -7.41 8.85
N GLY A 63 16.35 -6.41 8.14
CA GLY A 63 16.68 -5.02 8.40
C GLY A 63 15.70 -4.07 7.73
N PHE A 64 15.84 -2.80 8.05
CA PHE A 64 15.03 -1.72 7.53
C PHE A 64 15.90 -0.49 7.26
N ALA A 65 15.81 0.04 6.05
CA ALA A 65 16.48 1.27 5.65
C ALA A 65 15.64 1.99 4.59
N ASN A 66 15.42 3.29 4.77
CA ASN A 66 14.70 4.13 3.80
C ASN A 66 13.33 3.56 3.38
N ARG A 67 12.50 3.16 4.36
CA ARG A 67 11.20 2.48 4.16
C ARG A 67 11.25 1.08 3.53
N VAL A 68 12.42 0.60 3.17
CA VAL A 68 12.62 -0.72 2.57
C VAL A 68 13.04 -1.73 3.62
N THR A 69 12.42 -2.92 3.61
CA THR A 69 12.84 -4.07 4.43
C THR A 69 13.66 -5.08 3.61
N THR A 70 14.20 -6.10 4.26
CA THR A 70 14.85 -7.24 3.57
C THR A 70 13.91 -8.09 2.70
N LEU A 71 12.60 -7.82 2.74
CA LEU A 71 11.62 -8.40 1.80
C LEU A 71 11.75 -7.84 0.38
N VAL A 72 12.57 -6.82 0.19
CA VAL A 72 12.83 -6.20 -1.10
C VAL A 72 14.30 -6.41 -1.48
N SER A 73 14.52 -7.12 -2.58
CA SER A 73 15.87 -7.37 -3.11
C SER A 73 16.46 -6.14 -3.81
N ALA A 74 17.79 -6.11 -3.95
CA ALA A 74 18.44 -5.10 -4.79
C ALA A 74 18.09 -5.23 -6.29
N HIS A 75 17.64 -6.41 -6.72
CA HIS A 75 17.21 -6.63 -8.09
C HIS A 75 15.85 -6.01 -8.38
N SER A 76 14.84 -6.28 -7.53
CA SER A 76 13.52 -5.68 -7.65
C SER A 76 13.58 -4.16 -7.67
N ARG A 77 14.40 -3.53 -6.81
CA ARG A 77 14.59 -2.08 -6.82
C ARG A 77 15.14 -1.51 -8.12
N ARG A 78 16.07 -2.22 -8.76
CA ARG A 78 16.62 -1.80 -10.06
C ARG A 78 15.59 -1.95 -11.18
N LEU A 79 14.78 -2.99 -11.11
CA LEU A 79 13.68 -3.23 -12.05
C LEU A 79 12.60 -2.15 -11.90
N LEU A 80 12.17 -1.86 -10.67
CA LEU A 80 11.18 -0.81 -10.38
C LEU A 80 11.68 0.59 -10.76
N GLY A 81 12.99 0.84 -10.65
CA GLY A 81 13.61 2.08 -11.10
C GLY A 81 13.68 2.28 -12.63
N ASP A 82 13.27 1.28 -13.44
CA ASP A 82 13.23 1.37 -14.89
C ASP A 82 11.85 0.96 -15.43
N PRO A 83 10.99 1.92 -15.81
CA PRO A 83 9.65 1.66 -16.32
C PRO A 83 9.60 0.76 -17.56
N ALA A 84 10.67 0.71 -18.37
CA ALA A 84 10.71 -0.21 -19.51
C ALA A 84 10.92 -1.66 -19.05
N GLN A 85 11.74 -1.89 -18.02
CA GLN A 85 11.93 -3.22 -17.43
C GLN A 85 10.67 -3.69 -16.70
N LEU A 86 10.02 -2.81 -15.93
CA LEU A 86 8.77 -3.14 -15.27
C LEU A 86 7.68 -3.57 -16.26
N ARG A 87 7.49 -2.82 -17.35
CA ARG A 87 6.56 -3.18 -18.43
C ARG A 87 6.89 -4.54 -19.04
N ALA A 88 8.15 -4.79 -19.37
CA ALA A 88 8.57 -6.07 -19.95
C ALA A 88 8.27 -7.26 -19.02
N HIS A 89 8.40 -7.08 -17.71
CA HIS A 89 8.05 -8.11 -16.72
C HIS A 89 6.54 -8.31 -16.59
N LEU A 90 5.75 -7.24 -16.60
CA LEU A 90 4.29 -7.31 -16.59
C LEU A 90 3.76 -7.98 -17.87
N ASP A 91 4.30 -7.63 -19.04
CA ASP A 91 4.01 -8.27 -20.34
C ASP A 91 4.30 -9.76 -20.31
N LEU A 92 5.49 -10.14 -19.82
CA LEU A 92 5.92 -11.55 -19.74
C LEU A 92 4.99 -12.40 -18.87
N MET A 93 4.42 -11.78 -17.83
CA MET A 93 3.51 -12.44 -16.88
C MET A 93 2.03 -12.23 -17.25
N GLU A 94 1.76 -11.65 -18.42
CA GLU A 94 0.41 -11.36 -18.92
C GLU A 94 -0.44 -10.53 -17.93
N VAL A 95 0.20 -9.61 -17.20
CA VAL A 95 -0.47 -8.72 -16.25
C VAL A 95 -0.93 -7.45 -16.98
N PRO A 96 -2.24 -7.15 -17.00
CA PRO A 96 -2.76 -5.92 -17.58
C PRO A 96 -2.16 -4.68 -16.89
N HIS A 97 -1.61 -3.77 -17.68
CA HIS A 97 -0.94 -2.59 -17.14
C HIS A 97 -1.03 -1.36 -18.05
N ALA A 98 -0.88 -0.19 -17.44
CA ALA A 98 -0.81 1.10 -18.10
C ALA A 98 0.35 1.95 -17.55
N ILE A 99 1.49 1.30 -17.27
CA ILE A 99 2.73 1.94 -16.79
C ILE A 99 3.17 3.03 -17.78
N GLY A 100 3.22 4.29 -17.33
CA GLY A 100 3.57 5.44 -18.15
C GLY A 100 2.50 6.54 -18.19
N ALA A 101 1.29 6.27 -17.69
CA ALA A 101 0.43 7.29 -17.11
C ALA A 101 0.88 7.52 -15.65
N ASP A 102 0.73 8.75 -15.15
CA ASP A 102 0.97 9.19 -13.76
C ASP A 102 0.80 8.02 -12.77
N ASP A 103 1.89 7.51 -12.19
CA ASP A 103 1.90 6.24 -11.44
C ASP A 103 1.11 6.32 -10.11
N ALA A 104 0.55 7.50 -9.84
CA ALA A 104 -0.30 7.90 -8.71
C ALA A 104 0.34 7.63 -7.33
N SER A 105 1.61 7.25 -7.26
CA SER A 105 2.27 6.88 -5.99
C SER A 105 2.28 8.05 -5.01
N GLU A 106 2.38 9.28 -5.52
CA GLU A 106 2.32 10.51 -4.72
C GLU A 106 0.96 10.71 -4.02
N GLN A 107 -0.14 10.23 -4.62
CA GLN A 107 -1.50 10.40 -4.08
C GLN A 107 -1.77 9.55 -2.84
N PHE A 108 -0.94 8.53 -2.61
CA PHE A 108 -1.03 7.61 -1.46
C PHE A 108 0.10 7.84 -0.44
N GLN A 109 0.92 8.88 -0.61
CA GLN A 109 1.87 9.30 0.42
C GLN A 109 1.15 10.20 1.44
N PRO A 110 1.53 10.19 2.73
CA PRO A 110 1.03 11.19 3.67
C PRO A 110 1.36 12.60 3.15
N MET A 111 0.33 13.44 2.98
CA MET A 111 0.47 14.76 2.34
C MET A 111 1.56 15.60 3.00
N LEU A 112 2.51 16.09 2.19
CA LEU A 112 3.13 17.39 2.44
C LEU A 112 2.17 18.48 1.94
N PRO A 113 2.14 19.68 2.55
CA PRO A 113 1.22 20.74 2.15
C PRO A 113 1.65 21.32 0.80
N ILE A 114 1.16 20.73 -0.29
CA ILE A 114 1.28 21.26 -1.65
C ILE A 114 -0.08 21.10 -2.33
N GLU A 115 -0.55 22.19 -2.92
CA GLU A 115 -1.78 22.31 -3.69
C GLU A 115 -1.68 21.42 -4.94
N LEU A 116 -2.60 20.47 -5.09
CA LEU A 116 -2.76 19.67 -6.32
C LEU A 116 -3.74 20.41 -7.23
N GLU A 117 -3.35 20.63 -8.49
CA GLU A 117 -4.25 21.15 -9.52
C GLU A 117 -5.31 20.09 -9.89
N GLU A 118 -6.58 20.50 -9.87
CA GLU A 118 -7.73 19.65 -10.17
C GLU A 118 -7.76 19.27 -11.65
N PRO A 119 -7.98 18.00 -12.04
CA PRO A 119 -8.39 17.68 -13.39
C PRO A 119 -9.86 18.04 -13.58
N GLU A 120 -10.11 19.05 -14.43
CA GLU A 120 -11.42 19.34 -15.01
C GLU A 120 -11.92 18.13 -15.80
N ASN A 121 -12.90 17.37 -15.25
CA ASN A 121 -14.07 16.82 -15.95
C ASN A 121 -14.78 15.75 -15.11
N GLU A 122 -16.09 15.89 -14.96
CA GLU A 122 -16.93 15.14 -14.02
C GLU A 122 -17.60 13.89 -14.64
N GLN A 123 -16.93 13.18 -15.56
CA GLN A 123 -17.50 12.00 -16.22
C GLN A 123 -16.53 10.79 -16.20
N ASP A 124 -16.99 9.74 -15.51
CA ASP A 124 -16.49 8.36 -15.55
C ASP A 124 -15.00 8.13 -15.25
N HIS A 125 -14.50 8.75 -14.17
CA HIS A 125 -13.15 8.45 -13.69
C HIS A 125 -13.10 7.05 -13.05
N PRO A 126 -12.20 6.17 -13.54
CA PRO A 126 -11.95 4.88 -12.91
C PRO A 126 -11.45 5.09 -11.48
N ALA A 127 -11.81 4.17 -10.58
CA ALA A 127 -11.35 4.21 -9.20
C ALA A 127 -9.84 3.91 -9.14
N LEU A 128 -9.11 4.78 -8.45
CA LEU A 128 -7.70 4.57 -8.12
C LEU A 128 -7.62 3.80 -6.81
N LEU A 129 -6.98 2.64 -6.86
CA LEU A 129 -6.78 1.75 -5.73
C LEU A 129 -5.29 1.56 -5.48
N GLN A 130 -4.91 1.44 -4.21
CA GLN A 130 -3.61 0.96 -3.79
C GLN A 130 -3.79 -0.29 -2.93
N ALA A 131 -3.18 -1.39 -3.38
CA ALA A 131 -3.14 -2.66 -2.66
C ALA A 131 -1.78 -2.82 -1.98
N TYR A 132 -1.73 -2.90 -0.66
CA TYR A 132 -0.50 -3.31 0.03
C TYR A 132 -0.43 -4.83 0.06
N CYS A 133 0.55 -5.38 -0.63
CA CYS A 133 0.74 -6.81 -0.79
C CYS A 133 1.92 -7.27 0.07
N VAL A 134 1.78 -8.45 0.68
CA VAL A 134 2.85 -9.13 1.41
C VAL A 134 2.82 -10.61 1.02
N GLY A 135 3.93 -11.11 0.49
CA GLY A 135 4.03 -12.43 -0.11
C GLY A 135 3.07 -12.57 -1.31
N LYS A 136 2.07 -13.45 -1.18
CA LYS A 136 1.08 -13.75 -2.23
C LYS A 136 -0.34 -13.30 -1.85
N SER A 137 -0.44 -12.32 -0.96
CA SER A 137 -1.71 -11.87 -0.41
C SER A 137 -1.79 -10.35 -0.39
N VAL A 138 -2.97 -9.80 -0.68
CA VAL A 138 -3.32 -8.42 -0.37
C VAL A 138 -3.67 -8.34 1.12
N VAL A 139 -2.97 -7.48 1.85
CA VAL A 139 -3.23 -7.26 3.28
C VAL A 139 -4.20 -6.10 3.48
N SER A 140 -4.15 -5.12 2.59
CA SER A 140 -5.00 -3.93 2.62
C SER A 140 -5.24 -3.39 1.22
N MET A 141 -6.46 -2.93 0.97
CA MET A 141 -6.84 -2.19 -0.22
C MET A 141 -7.42 -0.85 0.20
N ILE A 142 -6.85 0.25 -0.30
CA ILE A 142 -7.40 1.59 -0.10
C ILE A 142 -7.77 2.20 -1.46
N GLY A 143 -8.88 2.93 -1.48
CA GLY A 143 -9.24 3.80 -2.60
C GLY A 143 -8.89 5.25 -2.29
N VAL A 144 -8.48 6.01 -3.31
CA VAL A 144 -8.31 7.46 -3.21
C VAL A 144 -9.40 8.17 -3.99
N MET A 145 -9.93 9.24 -3.39
CA MET A 145 -10.87 10.13 -4.06
C MET A 145 -10.75 11.56 -3.54
N PRO A 146 -11.16 12.58 -4.32
CA PRO A 146 -11.27 13.95 -3.82
C PRO A 146 -12.29 14.03 -2.67
N ASP A 147 -11.98 14.81 -1.63
CA ASP A 147 -12.92 15.15 -0.55
C ASP A 147 -13.94 16.17 -1.07
N PRO A 148 -15.23 15.82 -1.20
CA PRO A 148 -16.24 16.76 -1.67
C PRO A 148 -16.46 17.94 -0.71
N GLU A 149 -16.06 17.81 0.56
CA GLU A 149 -16.23 18.85 1.59
C GLU A 149 -14.91 19.57 1.92
N GLY A 150 -13.78 19.06 1.43
CA GLY A 150 -12.44 19.36 1.95
C GLY A 150 -11.62 20.38 1.15
N GLY A 151 -12.18 21.03 0.13
CA GLY A 151 -11.50 22.09 -0.63
C GLY A 151 -10.20 21.63 -1.30
N GLY A 152 -10.22 20.50 -2.02
CA GLY A 152 -9.07 19.98 -2.79
C GLY A 152 -8.21 18.93 -2.07
N ARG A 153 -8.61 18.49 -0.87
CA ARG A 153 -7.96 17.37 -0.17
C ARG A 153 -8.37 16.03 -0.80
N THR A 154 -7.50 15.04 -0.79
CA THR A 154 -7.85 13.64 -1.12
C THR A 154 -8.17 12.86 0.15
N LEU A 155 -9.14 11.94 0.07
CA LEU A 155 -9.50 10.99 1.10
C LEU A 155 -9.02 9.60 0.72
N THR A 156 -8.46 8.91 1.71
CA THR A 156 -8.15 7.48 1.66
C THR A 156 -9.27 6.68 2.33
N ILE A 157 -9.78 5.68 1.63
CA ILE A 157 -10.92 4.86 2.09
C ILE A 157 -10.50 3.40 2.11
N ASP A 158 -10.61 2.73 3.26
CA ASP A 158 -10.41 1.28 3.33
C ASP A 158 -11.57 0.55 2.63
N VAL A 159 -11.21 -0.14 1.54
CA VAL A 159 -12.11 -0.95 0.72
C VAL A 159 -11.71 -2.43 0.71
N THR A 160 -10.84 -2.86 1.63
CA THR A 160 -10.27 -4.21 1.68
C THR A 160 -11.33 -5.32 1.60
N ASP A 161 -12.42 -5.20 2.37
CA ASP A 161 -13.48 -6.23 2.40
C ASP A 161 -14.62 -5.93 1.39
N ARG A 162 -14.41 -4.99 0.46
CA ARG A 162 -15.44 -4.48 -0.47
C ARG A 162 -15.04 -4.57 -1.93
N VAL A 163 -13.90 -5.15 -2.22
CA VAL A 163 -13.40 -5.37 -3.59
C VAL A 163 -13.55 -6.83 -3.97
N ASP A 164 -13.82 -7.07 -5.25
CA ASP A 164 -13.83 -8.40 -5.84
C ASP A 164 -12.46 -9.09 -5.68
N GLU A 165 -12.49 -10.41 -5.53
CA GLU A 165 -11.29 -11.23 -5.37
C GLU A 165 -10.37 -11.14 -6.60
N GLY A 166 -10.94 -10.96 -7.80
CA GLY A 166 -10.18 -10.73 -9.01
C GLY A 166 -9.30 -9.49 -8.96
N ILE A 167 -9.76 -8.42 -8.30
CA ILE A 167 -8.97 -7.18 -8.13
C ILE A 167 -7.79 -7.45 -7.19
N SER A 168 -8.03 -8.22 -6.14
CA SER A 168 -6.95 -8.64 -5.24
C SER A 168 -5.93 -9.54 -5.95
N GLN A 169 -6.40 -10.43 -6.82
CA GLN A 169 -5.52 -11.26 -7.63
C GLN A 169 -4.72 -10.45 -8.66
N LEU A 170 -5.31 -9.41 -9.25
CA LEU A 170 -4.59 -8.47 -10.13
C LEU A 170 -3.43 -7.81 -9.38
N ALA A 171 -3.65 -7.32 -8.16
CA ALA A 171 -2.60 -6.75 -7.32
C ALA A 171 -1.49 -7.76 -7.01
N VAL A 172 -1.85 -8.98 -6.60
CA VAL A 172 -0.87 -10.05 -6.31
C VAL A 172 -0.06 -10.41 -7.56
N ASN A 173 -0.70 -10.52 -8.71
CA ASN A 173 -0.02 -10.77 -9.98
C ASN A 173 0.92 -9.63 -10.35
N GLY A 174 0.48 -8.38 -10.15
CA GLY A 174 1.32 -7.20 -10.29
C GLY A 174 2.58 -7.29 -9.44
N LEU A 175 2.45 -7.51 -8.13
CA LEU A 175 3.61 -7.64 -7.23
C LEU A 175 4.53 -8.81 -7.64
N CYS A 176 3.94 -9.97 -7.93
CA CYS A 176 4.67 -11.19 -8.29
C CYS A 176 5.42 -11.07 -9.62
N SER A 177 5.08 -10.11 -10.48
CA SER A 177 5.80 -9.87 -11.73
C SER A 177 7.21 -9.32 -11.50
N VAL A 178 7.47 -8.75 -10.31
CA VAL A 178 8.75 -8.16 -9.90
C VAL A 178 9.56 -9.16 -9.06
N PRO A 179 10.60 -9.80 -9.62
CA PRO A 179 11.32 -10.85 -8.89
C PRO A 179 12.09 -10.29 -7.69
N GLY A 180 11.90 -10.93 -6.53
CA GLY A 180 12.53 -10.53 -5.27
C GLY A 180 11.85 -9.34 -4.59
N LEU A 181 10.62 -9.00 -4.98
CA LEU A 181 9.73 -8.11 -4.23
C LEU A 181 8.71 -8.96 -3.46
N LEU A 182 8.86 -9.04 -2.13
CA LEU A 182 7.97 -9.82 -1.25
C LEU A 182 7.03 -8.95 -0.42
N ALA A 183 7.20 -7.64 -0.43
CA ALA A 183 6.26 -6.69 0.15
C ALA A 183 6.35 -5.35 -0.57
N GLY A 184 5.22 -4.69 -0.78
CA GLY A 184 5.14 -3.41 -1.45
C GLY A 184 3.69 -3.07 -1.81
N ALA A 185 3.47 -1.87 -2.34
CA ALA A 185 2.17 -1.47 -2.83
C ALA A 185 2.04 -1.64 -4.34
N VAL A 186 0.84 -1.98 -4.79
CA VAL A 186 0.47 -2.03 -6.21
C VAL A 186 -0.65 -1.04 -6.43
N ASN A 187 -0.39 -0.03 -7.26
CA ASN A 187 -1.36 0.98 -7.66
C ASN A 187 -2.11 0.47 -8.89
N MET A 188 -3.43 0.57 -8.86
CA MET A 188 -4.31 0.05 -9.87
C MET A 188 -5.39 1.05 -10.23
N GLN A 189 -5.86 0.94 -11.45
CA GLN A 189 -7.01 1.64 -11.96
C GLN A 189 -8.09 0.61 -12.30
N VAL A 190 -9.28 0.75 -11.74
CA VAL A 190 -10.41 -0.16 -11.99
C VAL A 190 -11.68 0.61 -12.30
N SER A 191 -12.52 0.09 -13.19
CA SER A 191 -13.80 0.74 -13.52
C SER A 191 -14.85 0.53 -12.43
N SER A 192 -14.76 -0.56 -11.66
CA SER A 192 -15.68 -0.92 -10.58
C SER A 192 -14.93 -1.70 -9.49
N LEU A 193 -15.46 -1.67 -8.26
CA LEU A 193 -14.96 -2.51 -7.16
C LEU A 193 -15.47 -3.96 -7.24
N ASP A 194 -16.48 -4.24 -8.06
CA ASP A 194 -17.14 -5.55 -8.14
C ASP A 194 -16.52 -6.47 -9.20
N THR A 195 -15.54 -6.00 -9.96
CA THR A 195 -14.88 -6.78 -11.02
C THR A 195 -13.50 -6.26 -11.33
N ALA A 196 -12.58 -7.18 -11.66
CA ALA A 196 -11.27 -6.86 -12.21
C ALA A 196 -11.27 -6.61 -13.72
N GLU A 197 -12.41 -6.79 -14.41
CA GLU A 197 -12.49 -6.58 -15.85
C GLU A 197 -12.18 -5.13 -16.22
N GLY A 198 -11.23 -4.94 -17.14
CA GLY A 198 -10.71 -3.63 -17.50
C GLY A 198 -9.76 -3.01 -16.47
N GLY A 199 -9.50 -3.69 -15.34
CA GLY A 199 -8.55 -3.26 -14.33
C GLY A 199 -7.10 -3.38 -14.84
N VAL A 200 -6.28 -2.38 -14.52
CA VAL A 200 -4.86 -2.33 -14.93
C VAL A 200 -3.96 -1.90 -13.77
N VAL A 201 -2.74 -2.45 -13.74
CA VAL A 201 -1.66 -1.97 -12.87
C VAL A 201 -1.06 -0.69 -13.46
N ILE A 202 -1.01 0.37 -12.66
CA ILE A 202 -0.44 1.67 -13.06
C ILE A 202 0.90 1.98 -12.37
N GLY A 203 1.20 1.31 -11.26
CA GLY A 203 2.46 1.48 -10.54
C GLY A 203 2.69 0.38 -9.50
N ILE A 204 3.95 0.18 -9.12
CA ILE A 204 4.37 -0.70 -8.03
C ILE A 204 5.45 0.05 -7.23
N ASP A 205 5.25 0.19 -5.92
CA ASP A 205 6.13 0.97 -5.05
C ASP A 205 6.62 0.12 -3.87
N GLU A 206 7.93 -0.14 -3.81
CA GLU A 206 8.56 -0.88 -2.71
C GLU A 206 8.73 -0.05 -1.42
N THR A 207 8.53 1.27 -1.52
CA THR A 207 8.72 2.25 -0.45
C THR A 207 7.41 2.85 0.06
N ALA A 208 6.28 2.34 -0.45
CA ALA A 208 4.94 2.83 -0.12
C ALA A 208 4.72 2.89 1.39
N SER A 209 4.10 3.99 1.82
CA SER A 209 3.79 4.19 3.23
C SER A 209 2.70 3.21 3.66
N THR A 210 2.90 2.62 4.83
CA THR A 210 1.89 1.77 5.48
C THR A 210 0.86 2.59 6.25
N VAL A 211 1.16 3.86 6.55
CA VAL A 211 0.31 4.74 7.37
C VAL A 211 -1.11 4.87 6.82
N PRO A 212 -1.36 5.14 5.52
CA PRO A 212 -2.73 5.26 5.00
C PRO A 212 -3.52 3.95 5.05
N HIS A 213 -2.83 2.81 5.04
CA HIS A 213 -3.46 1.51 5.19
C HIS A 213 -3.83 1.20 6.64
N HIS A 214 -3.02 1.64 7.62
CA HIS A 214 -3.33 1.52 9.05
C HIS A 214 -4.39 2.52 9.50
N TYR A 215 -4.30 3.75 8.99
CA TYR A 215 -5.10 4.89 9.40
C TYR A 215 -5.69 5.59 8.17
N PRO A 216 -6.60 4.92 7.43
CA PRO A 216 -7.32 5.58 6.36
C PRO A 216 -8.17 6.72 6.93
N ASP A 217 -8.48 7.73 6.11
CA ASP A 217 -9.41 8.79 6.50
C ASP A 217 -10.79 8.21 6.82
N LEU A 218 -11.20 7.19 6.05
CA LEU A 218 -12.45 6.47 6.23
C LEU A 218 -12.26 4.96 6.29
N GLY A 219 -12.83 4.33 7.31
CA GLY A 219 -12.82 2.89 7.50
C GLY A 219 -11.85 2.39 8.58
N PRO A 220 -11.84 1.07 8.83
CA PRO A 220 -11.17 0.51 10.00
C PRO A 220 -9.64 0.49 9.87
N GLY A 221 -9.11 0.45 8.65
CA GLY A 221 -7.68 0.26 8.42
C GLY A 221 -7.26 -1.19 8.66
N ARG A 222 -6.01 -1.51 8.33
CA ARG A 222 -5.45 -2.87 8.37
C ARG A 222 -4.06 -2.88 8.97
N GLY A 223 -3.76 -3.95 9.71
CA GLY A 223 -2.45 -4.20 10.32
C GLY A 223 -1.39 -4.62 9.29
N VAL A 224 -1.02 -3.71 8.39
CA VAL A 224 -0.02 -3.98 7.34
C VAL A 224 1.36 -4.25 7.93
N ALA A 225 1.71 -3.56 9.01
CA ALA A 225 3.01 -3.69 9.65
C ALA A 225 3.15 -5.05 10.34
N GLU A 226 2.05 -5.56 10.89
CA GLU A 226 1.93 -6.90 11.46
C GLU A 226 2.17 -7.97 10.39
N ALA A 227 1.54 -7.84 9.23
CA ALA A 227 1.74 -8.77 8.12
C ALA A 227 3.18 -8.74 7.59
N VAL A 228 3.77 -7.54 7.45
CA VAL A 228 5.19 -7.40 7.06
C VAL A 228 6.12 -8.04 8.09
N ALA A 229 5.91 -7.78 9.39
CA ALA A 229 6.71 -8.35 10.47
C ALA A 229 6.60 -9.88 10.54
N GLU A 230 5.40 -10.42 10.33
CA GLU A 230 5.16 -11.85 10.23
C GLU A 230 5.87 -12.47 9.03
N HIS A 231 5.83 -11.81 7.87
CA HIS A 231 6.50 -12.32 6.68
C HIS A 231 8.04 -12.27 6.78
N ILE A 232 8.59 -11.24 7.43
CA ILE A 232 10.02 -11.19 7.77
C ILE A 232 10.41 -12.43 8.59
N LEU A 233 9.66 -12.75 9.65
CA LEU A 233 9.92 -13.93 10.47
C LEU A 233 9.79 -15.24 9.68
N PHE A 234 8.75 -15.34 8.84
CA PHE A 234 8.55 -16.50 7.98
C PHE A 234 9.74 -16.73 7.05
N THR A 235 10.19 -15.68 6.35
CA THR A 235 11.33 -15.78 5.42
C THR A 235 12.65 -16.11 6.11
N ALA A 236 12.83 -15.71 7.37
CA ALA A 236 14.02 -16.02 8.15
C ALA A 236 14.02 -17.44 8.76
N ALA A 237 12.89 -18.14 8.72
CA ALA A 237 12.77 -19.52 9.17
C ALA A 237 12.97 -20.55 8.04
N LEU A 238 13.01 -20.10 6.78
CA LEU A 238 13.32 -20.89 5.58
C LEU A 238 14.84 -21.06 5.41
#